data_AF-A0AAV6J925-F1
#
_entry.id   AF-A0AAV6J925-F1
#
_cell.length_a   1.000
_cell.length_b   1.000
_cell.length_c   1.000
_cell.angle_alpha   90.00
_cell.angle_beta   90.00
_cell.angle_gamma   90.00
#
_symmetry.space_group_name_H-M   'P 1'
#
loop_
_entity.id
_entity.type
_entity.pdbx_description
1 polymer ?
#
loop_
_entity_poly.entity_id
_entity_poly.type
_entity_poly.pdbx_seq_one_letter_code
_entity_poly.pdbx_strand_id
1 'polypeptide(L)' 'MEVKAGNRCVLVLATVVLWFMVLAPEHVECAFGIQLNPCTLSQCVAECKKALQEKYLSATCVKGSRGKFCICLG' A
#
# COMPACT_ATOMS: atom_id res chain seq x y z
N MET A 1 -43.13 4.09 -21.92
CA MET A 1 -41.87 3.35 -21.71
C MET A 1 -41.12 4.10 -20.60
N GLU A 2 -41.62 3.99 -19.37
CA GLU A 2 -41.33 4.93 -18.28
C GLU A 2 -40.74 4.17 -17.09
N VAL A 3 -39.79 3.29 -17.37
CA VAL A 3 -38.98 2.63 -16.36
C VAL A 3 -37.60 2.48 -16.96
N LYS A 4 -36.57 2.75 -16.16
CA LYS A 4 -35.15 2.44 -16.43
C LYS A 4 -34.26 3.52 -17.07
N ALA A 5 -34.55 4.82 -16.97
CA ALA A 5 -33.46 5.80 -17.08
C ALA A 5 -32.69 5.89 -15.74
N GLY A 6 -33.40 6.23 -14.66
CA GLY A 6 -32.81 6.35 -13.32
C GLY A 6 -32.22 5.04 -12.78
N ASN A 7 -32.90 3.91 -12.99
CA ASN A 7 -32.45 2.61 -12.48
C ASN A 7 -31.14 2.12 -13.15
N ARG A 8 -30.88 2.53 -14.39
CA ARG A 8 -29.67 2.11 -15.12
C ARG A 8 -28.45 2.89 -14.63
N CYS A 9 -28.59 4.19 -14.35
CA CYS A 9 -27.53 4.99 -13.74
C CYS A 9 -27.21 4.52 -12.31
N VAL A 10 -28.23 4.19 -11.52
CA VAL A 10 -28.05 3.63 -10.17
C VAL A 10 -27.33 2.28 -10.24
N LEU A 11 -27.70 1.41 -11.18
CA LEU A 11 -27.02 0.12 -11.36
C LEU A 11 -25.56 0.31 -11.77
N VAL A 12 -25.27 1.24 -12.69
CA VAL A 12 -23.89 1.54 -13.10
C VAL A 12 -23.08 2.08 -11.94
N LEU A 13 -23.60 3.04 -11.17
CA LEU A 13 -22.93 3.57 -9.99
C LEU A 13 -22.68 2.48 -8.94
N ALA A 14 -23.67 1.63 -8.67
CA ALA A 14 -23.53 0.51 -7.76
C ALA A 14 -22.45 -0.48 -8.22
N THR A 15 -22.39 -0.78 -9.53
CA THR A 15 -21.34 -1.66 -10.08
C THR A 15 -19.96 -1.04 -10.00
N VAL A 16 -19.81 0.28 -10.24
CA VAL A 16 -18.53 0.97 -10.14
C VAL A 16 -18.03 0.98 -8.70
N VAL A 17 -18.92 1.28 -7.73
CA VAL A 17 -18.56 1.26 -6.29
C VAL A 17 -18.19 -0.15 -5.85
N LEU A 18 -18.94 -1.18 -6.26
CA LEU A 18 -18.64 -2.57 -5.92
C LEU A 18 -17.30 -3.01 -6.54
N TRP A 19 -17.04 -2.66 -7.80
CA TRP A 19 -15.76 -2.89 -8.44
C TRP A 19 -14.62 -2.17 -7.75
N PHE A 20 -14.82 -0.92 -7.34
CA PHE A 20 -13.80 -0.16 -6.59
C PHE A 20 -13.53 -0.75 -5.21
N MET A 21 -14.52 -1.39 -4.60
CA MET A 21 -14.40 -2.05 -3.30
C MET A 21 -13.72 -3.42 -3.42
N VAL A 22 -13.90 -4.13 -4.53
CA VAL A 22 -13.21 -5.40 -4.85
C VAL A 22 -11.79 -5.17 -5.38
N LEU A 23 -11.58 -4.11 -6.15
CA LEU A 23 -10.27 -3.67 -6.65
C LEU A 23 -9.54 -2.76 -5.67
N ALA A 24 -10.20 -2.33 -4.58
CA ALA A 24 -9.51 -1.66 -3.49
C ALA A 24 -8.39 -2.61 -3.09
N PRO A 25 -7.12 -2.22 -3.23
CA PRO A 25 -6.01 -3.12 -3.02
C PRO A 25 -6.17 -3.73 -1.64
N GLU A 26 -6.53 -5.01 -1.59
CA GLU A 26 -6.57 -5.80 -0.36
C GLU A 26 -5.15 -5.76 0.17
N HIS A 27 -4.91 -4.88 1.16
CA HIS A 27 -3.63 -4.68 1.82
C HIS A 27 -2.45 -4.98 0.91
N VAL A 28 -2.24 -4.13 -0.12
CA VAL A 28 -1.03 -4.23 -0.95
C VAL A 28 0.15 -4.43 -0.02
N GLU A 29 0.75 -5.62 -0.09
CA GLU A 29 1.97 -5.93 0.66
C GLU A 29 3.02 -4.91 0.20
N CYS A 30 3.12 -3.82 0.94
CA CYS A 30 3.81 -2.61 0.53
C CYS A 30 5.27 -2.78 0.90
N ALA A 31 6.01 -3.39 -0.01
CA ALA A 31 7.46 -3.40 0.05
C ALA A 31 8.00 -2.07 -0.49
N PHE A 32 8.53 -1.19 0.37
CA PHE A 32 9.17 0.05 -0.07
C PHE A 32 10.57 0.22 0.51
N GLY A 33 11.44 0.83 -0.29
CA GLY A 33 12.84 1.06 0.04
C GLY A 33 13.10 2.50 0.46
N ILE A 34 13.69 2.72 1.64
CA ILE A 34 14.16 4.01 2.12
C ILE A 34 15.69 4.03 2.03
N GLN A 35 16.27 5.07 1.42
CA GLN A 35 17.71 5.21 1.37
C GLN A 35 18.21 5.73 2.73
N LEU A 36 18.97 4.91 3.46
CA LEU A 36 19.42 5.21 4.82
C LEU A 36 20.92 4.97 4.94
N ASN A 37 21.70 6.01 5.26
CA ASN A 37 23.14 5.92 5.44
C ASN A 37 23.57 6.63 6.74
N PRO A 38 24.02 5.92 7.80
CA PRO A 38 24.20 4.47 7.88
C PRO A 38 22.87 3.70 8.01
N CYS A 39 22.70 2.61 7.26
CA CYS A 39 21.55 1.72 7.46
C CYS A 39 21.76 0.92 8.75
N THR A 40 21.12 1.37 9.82
CA THR A 40 21.03 0.66 11.09
C THR A 40 19.64 0.05 11.19
N LEU A 41 19.55 -1.24 11.52
CA LEU A 41 18.28 -1.95 11.59
C LEU A 41 17.27 -1.25 12.51
N SER A 42 17.72 -0.72 13.65
CA SER A 42 16.85 0.00 14.59
C SER A 42 16.20 1.26 14.00
N GLN A 43 16.95 2.09 13.28
CA GLN A 43 16.40 3.27 12.59
C GLN A 43 15.50 2.87 11.43
N CYS A 44 15.91 1.86 10.67
CA CYS A 44 15.11 1.29 9.57
C CYS A 44 13.73 0.84 10.08
N VAL A 45 13.68 0.05 11.14
CA VAL A 45 12.44 -0.42 11.78
C VAL A 45 11.61 0.75 12.30
N ALA A 46 12.21 1.76 12.93
CA ALA A 46 11.49 2.92 13.45
C ALA A 46 10.78 3.72 12.36
N GLU A 47 11.46 3.97 11.25
CA GLU A 47 10.91 4.68 10.10
C GLU A 47 9.84 3.84 9.38
N CYS A 48 10.10 2.53 9.19
CA CYS A 48 9.11 1.61 8.61
C CYS A 48 7.85 1.51 9.47
N LYS A 49 7.99 1.43 10.80
CA LYS A 49 6.84 1.43 11.72
C LYS A 49 6.07 2.76 11.68
N LYS A 50 6.74 3.89 11.49
CA LYS A 50 6.06 5.18 11.30
C LYS A 50 5.25 5.23 10.01
N ALA A 51 5.78 4.67 8.92
CA ALA A 51 5.15 4.71 7.62
C ALA A 51 4.03 3.66 7.46
N LEU A 52 4.25 2.43 7.95
CA LEU A 52 3.29 1.32 7.83
C LEU A 52 2.35 1.19 9.03
N GLN A 53 2.70 1.77 10.19
CA GLN A 53 1.91 1.68 11.42
C GLN A 53 1.61 0.22 11.78
N GLU A 54 0.33 -0.12 11.91
CA GLU A 54 -0.23 -1.45 12.15
C GLU A 54 0.01 -2.46 11.03
N LYS A 55 0.45 -2.01 9.86
CA LYS A 55 0.80 -2.88 8.73
C LYS A 55 2.24 -3.35 8.77
N TYR A 56 3.09 -2.81 9.65
CA TYR A 56 4.49 -3.21 9.71
C TYR A 56 4.65 -4.72 10.00
N LEU A 57 5.18 -5.46 9.03
CA LEU A 57 5.54 -6.88 9.18
C LEU A 57 7.01 -7.03 9.53
N SER A 58 7.89 -6.44 8.72
CA SER A 58 9.34 -6.52 8.94
C SER A 58 10.10 -5.43 8.20
N ALA A 59 11.38 -5.28 8.53
CA ALA A 59 12.29 -4.43 7.79
C ALA A 59 13.68 -5.04 7.71
N THR A 60 14.38 -4.79 6.61
CA THR A 60 15.73 -5.31 6.38
C THR A 60 16.65 -4.24 5.78
N CYS A 61 17.90 -4.20 6.24
CA CYS A 61 18.93 -3.36 5.64
C CYS A 61 19.65 -4.15 4.56
N VAL A 62 19.58 -3.65 3.33
CA VAL A 62 20.23 -4.26 2.17
C VAL A 62 21.26 -3.28 1.60
N LYS A 63 22.43 -3.81 1.22
CA LYS A 63 23.48 -3.03 0.57
C LYS A 63 23.44 -3.30 -0.92
N GLY A 64 23.10 -2.30 -1.73
CA GLY A 64 23.16 -2.40 -3.18
C GLY A 64 24.18 -1.46 -3.80
N SER A 65 24.26 -1.47 -5.13
CA SER A 65 25.28 -0.73 -5.90
C SER A 65 25.22 0.79 -5.71
N ARG A 66 24.08 1.33 -5.25
CA ARG A 66 23.86 2.76 -5.00
C ARG A 66 23.93 3.16 -3.52
N GLY A 67 24.32 2.25 -2.62
CA GLY A 67 24.41 2.50 -1.18
C GLY A 67 23.63 1.50 -0.34
N LYS A 68 23.48 1.80 0.96
CA LYS A 68 22.65 1.00 1.88
C LYS A 68 21.22 1.52 1.87
N PHE A 69 20.24 0.63 1.80
CA PHE A 69 18.82 0.96 1.82
C PHE A 69 18.09 0.03 2.78
N CYS A 70 17.07 0.58 3.42
CA CYS A 70 16.14 -0.07 4.31
C CYS A 70 14.93 -0.50 3.48
N ILE A 71 14.59 -1.79 3.47
CA ILE A 71 13.36 -2.29 2.86
C ILE A 71 12.35 -2.50 4.00
N CYS A 72 11.20 -1.84 3.90
CA CYS A 72 10.04 -2.05 4.77
C CYS A 72 9.08 -3.02 4.11
N LEU A 73 8.53 -3.96 4.86
CA LEU A 73 7.50 -4.91 4.45
C LEU A 73 6.29 -4.71 5.35
N GLY A 74 5.10 -4.56 4.77
CA GLY A 74 3.84 -4.48 5.51
C GLY A 74 2.63 -4.74 4.66
#